data_AF-A0A178VIT3-F1
#
_entry.id   AF-A0A178VIT3-F1
#
_cell.length_a   1.000
_cell.length_b   1.000
_cell.length_c   1.000
_cell.angle_alpha   90.00
_cell.angle_beta   90.00
_cell.angle_gamma   90.00
#
_symmetry.space_group_name_H-M   'P 1'
#
loop_
_entity.id
_entity.type
_entity.pdbx_description
1 polymer ?
#
loop_
_entity_poly.entity_id
_entity_poly.type
_entity_poly.pdbx_seq_one_letter_code
_entity_poly.pdbx_strand_id
1 'polypeptide(L)'
;MSPDNKLLPKRIILVRHGESEGNLDTAAYTTTPDHKIQLTDSGLLQAQEAGARLHALISSNPSSPEWRVYFYVSPYDRTRSTLREIGRSFSRRRVIGVREECRIREQDFGNFQVKERMRATKKVRERFGRFFYRFPEGESAADVFDRVSSFLESLWRDIDMNRLHINPSHELNFVIVSHGLTSRVFLMKWFKWSVEQFEGLNNPGNSEIRVMELGQGGDYSLAIHHTEEELATWGLSPEMIADQKWRANAHKGEWKEDCKWYFGDFFDHMADSDKECETEATEEREEEEEEEGKRVNLLTSSEYSNEPELYNGQCC
;
A
#
# COMPACT_ATOMS: atom_id res chain seq x y z
N MET A 1 23.94 -15.10 -7.03
CA MET A 1 22.50 -14.76 -6.93
C MET A 1 22.31 -13.47 -7.71
N SER A 2 21.39 -13.43 -8.66
CA SER A 2 21.12 -12.19 -9.41
C SER A 2 20.60 -11.11 -8.44
N PRO A 3 20.83 -9.82 -8.72
CA PRO A 3 20.38 -8.71 -7.87
C PRO A 3 18.85 -8.58 -7.73
N ASP A 4 18.06 -9.36 -8.47
CA ASP A 4 16.64 -9.11 -8.71
C ASP A 4 15.63 -9.94 -7.91
N ASN A 5 16.06 -10.73 -6.93
CA ASN A 5 15.11 -11.52 -6.12
C ASN A 5 15.06 -11.03 -4.67
N LYS A 6 14.46 -9.85 -4.48
CA LYS A 6 14.07 -9.36 -3.15
C LYS A 6 13.12 -10.37 -2.51
N LEU A 7 13.47 -10.89 -1.33
CA LEU A 7 12.63 -11.83 -0.60
C LEU A 7 11.50 -11.10 0.11
N LEU A 8 10.42 -10.83 -0.63
CA LEU A 8 9.22 -10.21 -0.07
C LEU A 8 8.46 -11.20 0.83
N PRO A 9 7.83 -10.73 1.92
CA PRO A 9 6.92 -11.57 2.70
C PRO A 9 5.77 -12.03 1.80
N LYS A 10 5.46 -13.33 1.79
CA LYS A 10 4.30 -13.85 1.07
C LYS A 10 3.02 -13.16 1.57
N ARG A 11 2.91 -12.91 2.87
CA ARG A 11 1.77 -12.21 3.47
C ARG A 11 2.19 -11.14 4.46
N ILE A 12 1.43 -10.05 4.46
CA ILE A 12 1.39 -9.05 5.52
C ILE A 12 -0.03 -9.06 6.07
N ILE A 13 -0.16 -9.42 7.35
CA ILE A 13 -1.43 -9.72 7.97
C ILE A 13 -1.67 -8.72 9.08
N LEU A 14 -2.71 -7.90 8.94
CA LEU A 14 -3.12 -6.95 9.96
C LEU A 14 -4.12 -7.60 10.90
N VAL A 15 -3.92 -7.43 12.21
CA VAL A 15 -4.82 -7.96 13.23
C VAL A 15 -5.18 -6.84 14.19
N ARG A 16 -6.46 -6.53 14.34
CA ARG A 16 -6.91 -5.62 15.41
C ARG A 16 -6.89 -6.37 16.74
N HIS A 17 -6.52 -5.71 17.83
CA HIS A 17 -6.62 -6.29 19.16
C HIS A 17 -8.03 -6.87 19.47
N GLY A 18 -8.08 -7.85 20.38
CA GLY A 18 -9.33 -8.40 20.90
C GLY A 18 -10.16 -7.36 21.66
N GLU A 19 -11.39 -7.71 22.02
CA GLU A 19 -12.25 -6.83 22.81
C GLU A 19 -11.56 -6.37 24.09
N SER A 20 -11.63 -5.07 24.36
CA SER A 20 -11.04 -4.44 25.53
C SER A 20 -12.09 -3.82 26.41
N GLU A 21 -11.75 -3.55 27.67
CA GLU A 21 -12.65 -2.88 28.62
C GLU A 21 -13.17 -1.55 28.05
N GLY A 22 -12.30 -0.81 27.34
CA GLY A 22 -12.66 0.43 26.66
C GLY A 22 -13.54 0.25 25.41
N ASN A 23 -13.68 -0.96 24.87
CA ASN A 23 -14.68 -1.25 23.83
C ASN A 23 -16.07 -1.49 24.43
N LEU A 24 -16.15 -2.11 25.61
CA LEU A 24 -17.41 -2.32 26.32
C LEU A 24 -17.93 -1.02 26.96
N ASP A 25 -17.04 -0.31 27.66
CA ASP A 25 -17.38 0.95 28.30
C ASP A 25 -16.28 2.00 28.11
N THR A 26 -16.62 3.02 27.33
CA THR A 26 -15.76 4.20 27.12
C THR A 26 -15.38 4.93 28.41
N ALA A 27 -16.09 4.71 29.53
CA ALA A 27 -15.71 5.27 30.83
C ALA A 27 -14.35 4.74 31.31
N ALA A 28 -13.88 3.58 30.84
CA ALA A 28 -12.55 3.06 31.18
C ALA A 28 -11.43 4.07 30.85
N TYR A 29 -11.57 4.84 29.76
CA TYR A 29 -10.60 5.87 29.35
C TYR A 29 -10.62 7.14 30.22
N THR A 30 -11.49 7.23 31.22
CA THR A 30 -11.52 8.37 32.16
C THR A 30 -10.57 8.22 33.33
N THR A 31 -10.20 6.98 33.66
CA THR A 31 -9.38 6.65 34.84
C THR A 31 -8.14 5.83 34.47
N THR A 32 -8.21 5.07 33.37
CA THR A 32 -7.10 4.27 32.85
C THR A 32 -6.54 4.92 31.59
N PRO A 33 -5.23 5.19 31.51
CA PRO A 33 -4.58 5.65 30.28
C PRO A 33 -4.81 4.65 29.13
N ASP A 34 -5.07 5.14 27.92
CA ASP A 34 -5.44 4.29 26.77
C ASP A 34 -4.48 3.11 26.56
N HIS A 35 -3.17 3.36 26.62
CA HIS A 35 -2.15 2.32 26.44
C HIS A 35 -2.19 1.18 27.48
N LYS A 36 -2.83 1.39 28.64
CA LYS A 36 -2.97 0.42 29.75
C LYS A 36 -4.31 -0.30 29.78
N ILE A 37 -5.24 0.03 28.89
CA ILE A 37 -6.55 -0.63 28.83
C ILE A 37 -6.36 -2.10 28.50
N GLN A 38 -6.94 -2.97 29.33
CA GLN A 38 -6.79 -4.42 29.22
C GLN A 38 -7.83 -5.05 28.29
N LEU A 39 -7.54 -6.27 27.84
CA LEU A 39 -8.53 -7.12 27.17
C LEU A 39 -9.57 -7.61 28.17
N THR A 40 -10.78 -7.87 27.67
CA THR A 40 -11.79 -8.65 28.39
C THR A 40 -11.50 -10.15 28.24
N ASP A 41 -12.17 -11.00 29.02
CA ASP A 41 -12.09 -12.46 28.84
C ASP A 41 -12.55 -12.88 27.44
N SER A 42 -13.59 -12.23 26.91
CA SER A 42 -14.04 -12.38 25.52
C SER A 42 -12.94 -12.00 24.53
N GLY A 43 -12.24 -10.88 24.77
CA GLY A 43 -11.11 -10.45 23.95
C GLY A 43 -9.94 -11.43 23.92
N LEU A 44 -9.66 -12.09 25.04
CA LEU A 44 -8.65 -13.16 25.11
C LEU A 44 -9.06 -14.37 24.25
N LEU A 45 -10.31 -14.82 24.35
CA LEU A 45 -10.84 -15.93 23.53
C LEU A 45 -10.84 -15.58 22.03
N GLN A 46 -11.25 -14.35 21.68
CA GLN A 46 -11.19 -13.86 20.30
C GLN A 46 -9.76 -13.90 19.74
N ALA A 47 -8.77 -13.51 20.55
CA ALA A 47 -7.36 -13.52 20.16
C ALA A 47 -6.81 -14.95 19.99
N GLN A 48 -7.23 -15.88 20.85
CA GLN A 48 -6.89 -17.30 20.73
C GLN A 48 -7.44 -17.88 19.42
N GLU A 49 -8.70 -17.61 19.09
CA GLU A 49 -9.34 -18.04 17.84
C GLU A 49 -8.67 -17.41 16.61
N ALA A 50 -8.31 -16.12 16.68
CA ALA A 50 -7.51 -15.48 15.63
C ALA A 50 -6.16 -16.19 15.45
N GLY A 51 -5.50 -16.61 16.53
CA GLY A 51 -4.29 -17.42 16.46
C GLY A 51 -4.47 -18.73 15.70
N ALA A 52 -5.55 -19.47 15.99
CA ALA A 52 -5.88 -20.72 15.29
C ALA A 52 -6.12 -20.49 13.79
N ARG A 53 -6.90 -19.46 13.44
CA ARG A 53 -7.17 -19.07 12.04
C ARG A 53 -5.90 -18.65 11.30
N LEU A 54 -5.02 -17.85 11.92
CA LEU A 54 -3.73 -17.47 11.34
C LEU A 54 -2.82 -18.68 11.11
N HIS A 55 -2.77 -19.61 12.07
CA HIS A 55 -2.00 -20.84 11.90
C HIS A 55 -2.54 -21.66 10.71
N ALA A 56 -3.85 -21.87 10.63
CA ALA A 56 -4.48 -22.58 9.53
C ALA A 56 -4.19 -21.91 8.17
N LEU A 57 -4.37 -20.59 8.08
CA LEU A 57 -4.07 -19.80 6.89
C LEU A 57 -2.62 -19.99 6.42
N ILE A 58 -1.65 -19.80 7.31
CA ILE A 58 -0.22 -19.80 6.96
C ILE A 58 0.28 -21.22 6.66
N SER A 59 -0.25 -22.24 7.34
CA SER A 59 0.13 -23.64 7.13
C SER A 59 -0.60 -24.32 5.97
N SER A 60 -1.55 -23.64 5.32
CA SER A 60 -2.42 -24.24 4.30
C SER A 60 -1.73 -24.53 2.96
N ASN A 61 -0.57 -23.92 2.67
CA ASN A 61 0.11 -24.05 1.38
C ASN A 61 0.96 -25.35 1.33
N PRO A 62 0.51 -26.41 0.63
CA PRO A 62 1.22 -27.69 0.61
C PRO A 62 2.55 -27.60 -0.16
N SER A 63 2.65 -26.65 -1.09
CA SER A 63 3.83 -26.42 -1.93
C SER A 63 4.95 -25.66 -1.20
N SER A 64 4.69 -25.15 0.01
CA SER A 64 5.67 -24.43 0.83
C SER A 64 5.55 -24.84 2.30
N PRO A 65 5.93 -26.07 2.65
CA PRO A 65 5.78 -26.61 4.02
C PRO A 65 6.67 -25.87 5.04
N GLU A 66 7.73 -25.22 4.56
CA GLU A 66 8.58 -24.36 5.37
C GLU A 66 8.12 -22.90 5.30
N TRP A 67 7.49 -22.44 6.39
CA TRP A 67 7.03 -21.08 6.58
C TRP A 67 7.55 -20.53 7.90
N ARG A 68 7.69 -19.21 7.98
CA ARG A 68 8.14 -18.46 9.16
C ARG A 68 7.27 -17.24 9.39
N VAL A 69 7.07 -16.89 10.66
CA VAL A 69 6.28 -15.73 11.07
C VAL A 69 7.14 -14.76 11.87
N TYR A 70 7.06 -13.49 11.51
CA TYR A 70 7.58 -12.38 12.31
C TYR A 70 6.41 -11.51 12.77
N PHE A 71 6.39 -11.18 14.07
CA PHE A 71 5.33 -10.36 14.64
C PHE A 71 5.79 -8.92 14.86
N TYR A 72 4.96 -7.96 14.46
CA TYR A 72 5.01 -6.59 14.96
C TYR A 72 3.83 -6.37 15.89
N VAL A 73 4.05 -5.66 16.99
CA VAL A 73 2.99 -5.39 17.97
C VAL A 73 3.07 -3.96 18.48
N SER A 74 1.92 -3.31 18.57
CA SER A 74 1.82 -2.02 19.28
C SER A 74 2.16 -2.21 20.76
N PRO A 75 2.78 -1.20 21.41
CA PRO A 75 3.16 -1.28 22.83
C PRO A 75 1.97 -1.31 23.81
N TYR A 76 0.74 -1.20 23.34
CA TYR A 76 -0.44 -1.15 24.22
C TYR A 76 -0.73 -2.52 24.84
N ASP A 77 -1.22 -2.54 26.07
CA ASP A 77 -1.41 -3.79 26.81
C ASP A 77 -2.42 -4.72 26.11
N ARG A 78 -3.51 -4.17 25.56
CA ARG A 78 -4.47 -4.93 24.75
C ARG A 78 -3.86 -5.61 23.52
N THR A 79 -2.93 -4.96 22.82
CA THR A 79 -2.25 -5.54 21.64
C THR A 79 -1.22 -6.58 22.05
N ARG A 80 -0.47 -6.33 23.13
CA ARG A 80 0.48 -7.30 23.71
C ARG A 80 -0.22 -8.57 24.20
N SER A 81 -1.35 -8.43 24.89
CA SER A 81 -2.15 -9.57 25.35
C SER A 81 -2.79 -10.32 24.18
N THR A 82 -3.26 -9.61 23.14
CA THR A 82 -3.74 -10.24 21.89
C THR A 82 -2.63 -11.08 21.25
N LEU A 83 -1.42 -10.52 21.10
CA LEU A 83 -0.29 -11.25 20.53
C LEU A 83 0.07 -12.49 21.37
N ARG A 84 0.00 -12.39 22.70
CA ARG A 84 0.30 -13.52 23.59
C ARG A 84 -0.63 -14.70 23.33
N GLU A 85 -1.92 -14.46 23.15
CA GLU A 85 -2.90 -15.51 22.85
C GLU A 85 -2.75 -16.04 21.42
N ILE A 86 -2.54 -15.16 20.42
CA ILE A 86 -2.24 -15.57 19.04
C ILE A 86 -1.01 -16.47 18.99
N GLY A 87 0.06 -16.11 19.72
CA GLY A 87 1.33 -16.81 19.74
C GLY A 87 1.23 -18.25 20.25
N ARG A 88 0.20 -18.60 21.01
CA ARG A 88 -0.02 -19.98 21.49
C ARG A 88 -0.30 -20.97 20.38
N SER A 89 -0.80 -20.50 19.23
CA SER A 89 -1.06 -21.33 18.05
C SER A 89 0.20 -21.62 17.23
N PHE A 90 1.35 -21.02 17.56
CA PHE A 90 2.59 -21.16 16.81
C PHE A 90 3.67 -21.87 17.62
N SER A 91 4.33 -22.85 17.01
CA SER A 91 5.53 -23.44 17.61
C SER A 91 6.70 -22.46 17.58
N ARG A 92 7.57 -22.53 18.61
CA ARG A 92 8.75 -21.65 18.74
C ARG A 92 9.67 -21.66 17.50
N ARG A 93 9.72 -22.79 16.77
CA ARG A 93 10.55 -22.96 15.56
C ARG A 93 10.02 -22.17 14.35
N ARG A 94 8.71 -21.89 14.30
CA ARG A 94 8.08 -21.14 13.20
C ARG A 94 8.14 -19.62 13.45
N VAL A 95 8.28 -19.18 14.69
CA VAL A 95 8.36 -17.77 15.06
C VAL A 95 9.82 -17.29 15.05
N ILE A 96 10.16 -16.47 14.05
CA ILE A 96 11.54 -15.98 13.86
C ILE A 96 11.83 -14.70 14.65
N GLY A 97 10.81 -13.97 15.08
CA GLY A 97 11.00 -12.81 15.93
C GLY A 97 9.70 -12.09 16.25
N VAL A 98 9.81 -11.20 17.22
CA VAL A 98 8.76 -10.26 17.63
C VAL A 98 9.42 -8.90 17.82
N ARG A 99 8.81 -7.84 17.31
CA ARG A 99 9.22 -6.46 17.55
C ARG A 99 8.05 -5.64 18.05
N GLU A 100 8.28 -4.95 19.16
CA GLU A 100 7.40 -3.88 19.57
C GLU A 100 7.65 -2.63 18.73
N GLU A 101 6.58 -2.04 18.19
CA GLU A 101 6.66 -0.88 17.31
C GLU A 101 5.71 0.23 17.79
N CYS A 102 6.29 1.33 18.27
CA CYS A 102 5.54 2.47 18.81
C CYS A 102 4.74 3.22 17.74
N ARG A 103 5.17 3.16 16.47
CA ARG A 103 4.52 3.87 15.36
C ARG A 103 3.23 3.21 14.88
N ILE A 104 2.92 2.00 15.33
CA ILE A 104 1.66 1.29 15.02
C ILE A 104 0.67 1.27 16.20
N ARG A 105 0.82 2.19 17.17
CA ARG A 105 -0.17 2.42 18.25
C ARG A 105 -1.44 3.12 17.75
N GLU A 106 -2.54 3.08 18.50
CA GLU A 106 -3.80 3.74 18.10
C GLU A 106 -3.63 5.27 18.01
N GLN A 107 -4.55 5.93 17.31
CA GLN A 107 -4.67 7.40 17.35
C GLN A 107 -4.77 7.89 18.80
N ASP A 108 -3.92 8.85 19.16
CA ASP A 108 -4.00 9.48 20.47
C ASP A 108 -5.23 10.43 20.51
N PHE A 109 -6.12 10.23 21.48
CA PHE A 109 -7.33 11.05 21.66
C PHE A 109 -7.19 12.10 22.78
N GLY A 110 -5.95 12.42 23.17
CA GLY A 110 -5.63 13.19 24.38
C GLY A 110 -5.43 12.30 25.62
N ASN A 111 -5.17 12.93 26.77
CA ASN A 111 -4.77 12.24 28.00
C ASN A 111 -5.88 11.34 28.60
N PHE A 112 -6.94 11.96 29.15
CA PHE A 112 -8.11 11.26 29.67
C PHE A 112 -9.36 11.69 28.92
N GLN A 113 -10.20 10.71 28.58
CA GLN A 113 -11.34 10.90 27.69
C GLN A 113 -12.61 11.19 28.49
N VAL A 114 -12.78 12.43 28.95
CA VAL A 114 -14.00 12.88 29.65
C VAL A 114 -15.21 12.72 28.73
N LYS A 115 -16.21 11.94 29.17
CA LYS A 115 -17.34 11.47 28.35
C LYS A 115 -18.09 12.60 27.62
N GLU A 116 -18.39 13.69 28.32
CA GLU A 116 -19.11 14.83 27.75
C GLU A 116 -18.29 15.57 26.69
N ARG A 117 -17.00 15.84 27.01
CA ARG A 117 -16.05 16.44 26.08
C ARG A 117 -15.91 15.57 24.83
N MET A 118 -15.73 14.25 25.00
CA MET A 118 -15.62 13.32 23.88
C MET A 118 -16.87 13.26 23.01
N ARG A 119 -18.06 13.34 23.60
CA ARG A 119 -19.32 13.43 22.84
C ARG A 119 -19.38 14.70 21.99
N ALA A 120 -19.01 15.84 22.55
CA ALA A 120 -18.95 17.10 21.80
C ALA A 120 -17.90 17.02 20.67
N THR A 121 -16.69 16.55 20.99
CA THR A 121 -15.58 16.35 20.03
C THR A 121 -15.98 15.45 18.87
N LYS A 122 -16.67 14.32 19.13
CA LYS A 122 -17.13 13.40 18.07
C LYS A 122 -18.12 14.07 17.10
N LYS A 123 -19.06 14.89 17.60
CA LYS A 123 -19.98 15.66 16.73
C LYS A 123 -19.26 16.68 15.86
N VAL A 124 -18.25 17.36 16.39
CA VAL A 124 -17.44 18.30 15.59
C VAL A 124 -16.66 17.54 14.53
N ARG A 125 -16.05 16.40 14.89
CA ARG A 125 -15.31 15.53 13.96
C ARG A 125 -16.17 15.06 12.80
N GLU A 126 -17.41 14.63 13.06
CA GLU A 126 -18.34 14.19 12.01
C GLU A 126 -18.61 15.29 10.97
N ARG A 127 -18.64 16.56 11.39
CA ARG A 127 -18.81 17.70 10.47
C ARG A 127 -17.51 18.14 9.78
N PHE A 128 -16.36 17.93 10.42
CA PHE A 128 -15.06 18.38 9.91
C PHE A 128 -14.43 17.39 8.91
N GLY A 129 -14.69 16.09 9.09
CA GLY A 129 -14.02 15.01 8.36
C GLY A 129 -13.14 14.17 9.28
N ARG A 130 -13.08 12.87 9.01
CA ARG A 130 -12.43 11.90 9.92
C ARG A 130 -10.92 11.93 9.80
N PHE A 131 -10.39 12.30 8.63
CA PHE A 131 -8.96 12.22 8.34
C PHE A 131 -8.16 13.39 8.94
N PHE A 132 -8.58 14.62 8.67
CA PHE A 132 -7.84 15.83 9.09
C PHE A 132 -8.22 16.35 10.47
N TYR A 133 -9.32 15.89 11.07
CA TYR A 133 -9.69 16.36 12.41
C TYR A 133 -8.65 15.93 13.45
N ARG A 134 -8.01 16.91 14.09
CA ARG A 134 -7.07 16.69 15.20
C ARG A 134 -7.79 16.79 16.53
N PHE A 135 -7.67 15.74 17.34
CA PHE A 135 -8.18 15.76 18.71
C PHE A 135 -7.38 16.76 19.57
N PRO A 136 -8.03 17.50 20.50
CA PRO A 136 -7.30 18.32 21.46
C PRO A 136 -6.30 17.47 22.25
N GLU A 137 -5.03 17.88 22.30
CA GLU A 137 -3.92 17.13 22.93
C GLU A 137 -3.70 15.72 22.34
N GLY A 138 -4.26 15.45 21.17
CA GLY A 138 -4.18 14.17 20.49
C GLY A 138 -3.69 14.30 19.04
N GLU A 139 -3.96 13.27 18.26
CA GLU A 139 -3.56 13.13 16.86
C GLU A 139 -4.77 13.34 15.94
N SER A 140 -4.51 13.71 14.69
CA SER A 140 -5.40 13.48 13.54
C SER A 140 -5.04 12.16 12.84
N ALA A 141 -5.88 11.67 11.92
CA ALA A 141 -5.49 10.49 11.14
C ALA A 141 -4.32 10.80 10.18
N ALA A 142 -4.16 12.05 9.77
CA ALA A 142 -2.99 12.53 9.03
C ALA A 142 -1.69 12.41 9.86
N ASP A 143 -1.73 12.75 11.16
CA ASP A 143 -0.57 12.54 12.04
C ASP A 143 -0.23 11.04 12.18
N VAL A 144 -1.25 10.17 12.23
CA VAL A 144 -1.08 8.71 12.20
C VAL A 144 -0.47 8.24 10.88
N PHE A 145 -0.87 8.83 9.75
CA PHE A 145 -0.35 8.53 8.42
C PHE A 145 1.15 8.77 8.31
N ASP A 146 1.66 9.84 8.89
CA ASP A 146 3.10 10.17 8.86
C ASP A 146 3.93 9.15 9.65
N ARG A 147 3.51 8.81 10.88
CA ARG A 147 4.25 7.81 11.67
C ARG A 147 4.16 6.40 11.07
N VAL A 148 3.03 6.03 10.48
CA VAL A 148 2.89 4.75 9.75
C VAL A 148 3.75 4.74 8.49
N SER A 149 3.87 5.87 7.78
CA SER A 149 4.77 6.01 6.63
C SER A 149 6.22 5.72 7.03
N SER A 150 6.70 6.31 8.14
CA SER A 150 8.04 6.04 8.67
C SER A 150 8.24 4.57 9.08
N PHE A 151 7.21 3.93 9.65
CA PHE A 151 7.25 2.50 9.93
C PHE A 151 7.43 1.67 8.66
N LEU A 152 6.67 1.97 7.60
CA LEU A 152 6.78 1.27 6.33
C LEU A 152 8.18 1.40 5.71
N GLU A 153 8.79 2.58 5.77
CA GLU A 153 10.19 2.76 5.31
C GLU A 153 11.15 1.85 6.07
N SER A 154 10.96 1.70 7.39
CA SER A 154 11.78 0.81 8.22
C SER A 154 11.52 -0.65 7.89
N LEU A 155 10.26 -1.02 7.64
CA LEU A 155 9.85 -2.36 7.22
C LEU A 155 10.52 -2.74 5.89
N TRP A 156 10.43 -1.86 4.88
CA TRP A 156 11.06 -2.05 3.58
C TRP A 156 12.57 -2.18 3.70
N ARG A 157 13.20 -1.34 4.52
CA ARG A 157 14.65 -1.42 4.78
C ARG A 157 15.04 -2.75 5.43
N ASP A 158 14.24 -3.26 6.36
CA ASP A 158 14.51 -4.54 7.02
C ASP A 158 14.37 -5.72 6.05
N ILE A 159 13.40 -5.65 5.11
CA ILE A 159 13.25 -6.62 4.00
C ILE A 159 14.45 -6.54 3.06
N ASP A 160 14.76 -5.34 2.54
CA ASP A 160 15.80 -5.12 1.53
C ASP A 160 17.19 -5.53 2.04
N MET A 161 17.48 -5.32 3.33
CA MET A 161 18.74 -5.71 3.96
C MET A 161 18.76 -7.15 4.46
N ASN A 162 17.69 -7.93 4.27
CA ASN A 162 17.50 -9.27 4.83
C ASN A 162 17.88 -9.37 6.33
N ARG A 163 17.49 -8.36 7.14
CA ARG A 163 17.85 -8.27 8.56
C ARG A 163 17.23 -9.37 9.42
N LEU A 164 16.22 -10.05 8.90
CA LEU A 164 15.58 -11.20 9.53
C LEU A 164 16.30 -12.52 9.23
N HIS A 165 17.36 -12.49 8.41
CA HIS A 165 18.18 -13.64 8.02
C HIS A 165 17.35 -14.84 7.54
N ILE A 166 16.37 -14.56 6.69
CA ILE A 166 15.41 -15.57 6.25
C ILE A 166 16.03 -16.39 5.13
N ASN A 167 15.86 -17.70 5.21
CA ASN A 167 16.21 -18.61 4.13
C ASN A 167 15.26 -18.34 2.95
N PRO A 168 15.77 -18.07 1.73
CA PRO A 168 14.92 -17.84 0.56
C PRO A 168 13.95 -18.98 0.21
N SER A 169 14.21 -20.20 0.70
CA SER A 169 13.28 -21.32 0.53
C SER A 169 12.10 -21.34 1.50
N HIS A 170 12.06 -20.42 2.48
CA HIS A 170 10.99 -20.35 3.46
C HIS A 170 9.98 -19.25 3.11
N GLU A 171 8.70 -19.57 3.23
CA GLU A 171 7.63 -18.61 3.06
C GLU A 171 7.58 -17.66 4.29
N LEU A 172 7.85 -16.37 4.07
CA LEU A 172 7.82 -15.37 5.13
C LEU A 172 6.42 -14.77 5.27
N ASN A 173 5.94 -14.68 6.51
CA ASN A 173 4.68 -14.04 6.85
C ASN A 173 4.90 -12.99 7.95
N PHE A 174 4.41 -11.77 7.74
CA PHE A 174 4.37 -10.73 8.77
C PHE A 174 2.98 -10.65 9.38
N VAL A 175 2.91 -10.62 10.70
CA VAL A 175 1.66 -10.40 11.44
C VAL A 175 1.82 -9.13 12.28
N ILE A 176 0.97 -8.15 12.04
CA ILE A 176 0.99 -6.83 12.68
C ILE A 176 -0.23 -6.71 13.58
N VAL A 177 -0.03 -6.81 14.89
CA VAL A 177 -1.08 -6.68 15.90
C VAL A 177 -1.18 -5.21 16.33
N SER A 178 -2.27 -4.56 15.91
CA SER A 178 -2.47 -3.10 16.03
C SER A 178 -3.95 -2.77 16.33
N HIS A 179 -4.43 -1.63 15.83
CA HIS A 179 -5.68 -0.99 16.23
C HIS A 179 -6.54 -0.61 15.03
N GLY A 180 -7.74 -0.08 15.29
CA GLY A 180 -8.75 0.12 14.26
C GLY A 180 -8.38 1.19 13.23
N LEU A 181 -8.05 2.41 13.68
CA LEU A 181 -7.68 3.49 12.77
C LEU A 181 -6.33 3.20 12.12
N THR A 182 -5.36 2.75 12.92
CA THR A 182 -3.99 2.52 12.46
C THR A 182 -3.91 1.48 11.35
N SER A 183 -4.68 0.39 11.44
CA SER A 183 -4.76 -0.61 10.35
C SER A 183 -5.36 -0.04 9.07
N ARG A 184 -6.36 0.86 9.15
CA ARG A 184 -6.89 1.54 7.97
C ARG A 184 -5.89 2.48 7.34
N VAL A 185 -5.16 3.24 8.17
CA VAL A 185 -4.10 4.15 7.70
C VAL A 185 -2.95 3.37 7.06
N PHE A 186 -2.60 2.20 7.61
CA PHE A 186 -1.64 1.29 6.99
C PHE A 186 -2.09 0.89 5.58
N LEU A 187 -3.34 0.44 5.41
CA LEU A 187 -3.87 0.05 4.10
C LEU A 187 -3.93 1.23 3.13
N MET A 188 -4.38 2.40 3.59
CA MET A 188 -4.38 3.63 2.80
C MET A 188 -2.97 3.95 2.29
N LYS A 189 -1.98 3.94 3.17
CA LYS A 189 -0.60 4.24 2.79
C LYS A 189 -0.02 3.18 1.85
N TRP A 190 -0.34 1.91 2.09
CA TRP A 190 0.16 0.81 1.27
C TRP A 190 -0.40 0.84 -0.15
N PHE A 191 -1.71 0.95 -0.28
CA PHE A 191 -2.42 0.94 -1.56
C PHE A 191 -2.55 2.32 -2.20
N LYS A 192 -1.98 3.35 -1.57
CA LYS A 192 -2.00 4.75 -2.04
C LYS A 192 -3.43 5.27 -2.25
N TRP A 193 -4.36 4.84 -1.39
CA TRP A 193 -5.74 5.28 -1.43
C TRP A 193 -5.86 6.77 -1.10
N SER A 194 -6.84 7.43 -1.71
CA SER A 194 -7.11 8.85 -1.48
C SER A 194 -7.69 9.09 -0.08
N VAL A 195 -7.78 10.35 0.32
CA VAL A 195 -8.41 10.72 1.59
C VAL A 195 -9.89 10.34 1.58
N GLU A 196 -10.59 10.62 0.49
CA GLU A 196 -12.02 10.34 0.29
C GLU A 196 -12.31 8.85 0.43
N GLN A 197 -11.49 8.02 -0.20
CA GLN A 197 -11.58 6.57 -0.07
C GLN A 197 -11.32 6.11 1.37
N PHE A 198 -10.33 6.68 2.05
CA PHE A 198 -10.07 6.38 3.46
C PHE A 198 -11.26 6.74 4.36
N GLU A 199 -11.96 7.85 4.09
CA GLU A 199 -13.10 8.28 4.89
C GLU A 199 -14.27 7.28 4.84
N GLY A 200 -14.42 6.58 3.71
CA GLY A 200 -15.37 5.49 3.52
C GLY A 200 -15.06 4.21 4.29
N LEU A 201 -13.81 4.02 4.74
CA LEU A 201 -13.39 2.78 5.39
C LEU A 201 -13.97 2.60 6.81
N ASN A 202 -14.35 1.36 7.10
CA ASN A 202 -14.82 0.88 8.39
C ASN A 202 -13.69 0.27 9.23
N ASN A 203 -13.72 0.52 10.54
CA ASN A 203 -12.77 -0.11 11.46
C ASN A 203 -12.95 -1.63 11.43
N PRO A 204 -11.85 -2.42 11.40
CA PRO A 204 -11.93 -3.87 11.61
C PRO A 204 -12.63 -4.20 12.93
N GLY A 205 -13.35 -5.32 13.00
CA GLY A 205 -13.84 -5.91 14.24
C GLY A 205 -12.71 -6.30 15.19
N ASN A 206 -13.03 -6.58 16.45
CA ASN A 206 -12.04 -7.07 17.42
C ASN A 206 -11.48 -8.44 16.99
N SER A 207 -10.16 -8.61 17.03
CA SER A 207 -9.45 -9.78 16.50
C SER A 207 -9.76 -10.12 15.03
N GLU A 208 -10.26 -9.14 14.25
CA GLU A 208 -10.40 -9.30 12.80
C GLU A 208 -9.03 -9.35 12.14
N ILE A 209 -8.90 -10.25 11.16
CA ILE A 209 -7.68 -10.50 10.40
C ILE A 209 -7.89 -9.97 8.99
N ARG A 210 -7.02 -9.06 8.53
CA ARG A 210 -6.97 -8.62 7.14
C ARG A 210 -5.65 -9.03 6.52
N VAL A 211 -5.73 -9.97 5.60
CA VAL A 211 -4.58 -10.56 4.88
C VAL A 211 -4.31 -9.78 3.60
N MET A 212 -3.10 -9.27 3.47
CA MET A 212 -2.53 -8.82 2.20
C MET A 212 -1.56 -9.91 1.73
N GLU A 213 -1.83 -10.52 0.59
CA GLU A 213 -0.95 -11.55 0.02
C GLU A 213 -0.29 -11.04 -1.25
N LEU A 214 1.00 -11.37 -1.42
CA LEU A 214 1.76 -11.10 -2.63
C LEU A 214 1.25 -11.98 -3.78
N GLY A 215 0.67 -11.34 -4.79
CA GLY A 215 0.22 -11.94 -6.03
C GLY A 215 1.37 -12.31 -6.98
N GLN A 216 1.05 -12.95 -8.09
CA GLN A 216 2.05 -13.43 -9.05
C GLN A 216 2.81 -12.29 -9.74
N GLY A 217 2.16 -11.14 -9.92
CA GLY A 217 2.78 -9.93 -10.49
C GLY A 217 3.74 -9.18 -9.58
N GLY A 218 3.84 -9.58 -8.30
CA GLY A 218 4.70 -8.90 -7.32
C GLY A 218 4.02 -7.76 -6.55
N ASP A 219 2.71 -7.59 -6.71
CA ASP A 219 1.90 -6.67 -5.91
C ASP A 219 1.13 -7.40 -4.81
N TYR A 220 0.94 -6.73 -3.67
CA TYR A 220 0.05 -7.24 -2.64
C TYR A 220 -1.42 -6.98 -3.00
N SER A 221 -2.30 -7.89 -2.63
CA SER A 221 -3.74 -7.75 -2.78
C SER A 221 -4.49 -8.26 -1.56
N LEU A 222 -5.61 -7.61 -1.25
CA LEU A 222 -6.63 -8.11 -0.33
C LEU A 222 -7.55 -9.15 -0.98
N ALA A 223 -7.77 -9.09 -2.30
CA ALA A 223 -8.74 -9.94 -3.00
C ALA A 223 -8.32 -11.41 -3.16
N ILE A 224 -7.14 -11.80 -2.66
CA ILE A 224 -6.67 -13.19 -2.67
C ILE A 224 -7.36 -14.01 -1.56
N HIS A 225 -7.62 -13.39 -0.40
CA HIS A 225 -8.15 -14.07 0.79
C HIS A 225 -9.51 -13.56 1.26
N HIS A 226 -9.98 -12.44 0.71
CA HIS A 226 -11.25 -11.83 1.11
C HIS A 226 -12.18 -11.71 -0.07
N THR A 227 -13.46 -11.99 0.15
CA THR A 227 -14.48 -11.87 -0.89
C THR A 227 -14.80 -10.42 -1.20
N GLU A 228 -15.43 -10.16 -2.35
CA GLU A 228 -15.89 -8.82 -2.71
C GLU A 228 -16.88 -8.24 -1.70
N GLU A 229 -17.76 -9.09 -1.16
CA GLU A 229 -18.71 -8.70 -0.12
C GLU A 229 -17.99 -8.27 1.15
N GLU A 230 -16.97 -9.01 1.59
CA GLU A 230 -16.15 -8.64 2.76
C GLU A 230 -15.45 -7.30 2.53
N LEU A 231 -14.81 -7.11 1.38
CA LEU A 231 -14.17 -5.84 1.01
C LEU A 231 -15.16 -4.67 1.01
N ALA A 232 -16.36 -4.87 0.45
CA ALA A 232 -17.41 -3.87 0.45
C ALA A 232 -17.89 -3.55 1.89
N THR A 233 -18.03 -4.55 2.77
CA THR A 233 -18.39 -4.31 4.19
C THR A 233 -17.32 -3.50 4.93
N TRP A 234 -16.06 -3.59 4.51
CA TRP A 234 -14.97 -2.77 5.03
C TRP A 234 -14.96 -1.34 4.52
N GLY A 235 -15.88 -1.01 3.59
CA GLY A 235 -16.04 0.32 3.03
C GLY A 235 -15.17 0.59 1.80
N LEU A 236 -14.63 -0.44 1.14
CA LEU A 236 -13.95 -0.26 -0.14
C LEU A 236 -14.98 0.07 -1.23
N SER A 237 -14.68 1.09 -2.04
CA SER A 237 -15.51 1.42 -3.21
C SER A 237 -15.38 0.33 -4.31
N PRO A 238 -16.32 0.27 -5.27
CA PRO A 238 -16.21 -0.66 -6.40
C PRO A 238 -14.88 -0.54 -7.15
N GLU A 239 -14.35 0.68 -7.29
CA GLU A 239 -13.06 0.94 -7.91
C GLU A 239 -11.89 0.36 -7.10
N MET A 240 -11.88 0.56 -5.78
CA MET A 240 -10.86 -0.02 -4.90
C MET A 240 -10.89 -1.55 -4.97
N ILE A 241 -12.08 -2.15 -5.00
CA ILE A 241 -12.25 -3.61 -5.13
C ILE A 241 -11.73 -4.10 -6.48
N ALA A 242 -12.06 -3.41 -7.57
CA ALA A 242 -11.54 -3.73 -8.90
C ALA A 242 -10.00 -3.65 -8.94
N ASP A 243 -9.41 -2.65 -8.29
CA ASP A 243 -7.96 -2.53 -8.13
C ASP A 243 -7.36 -3.71 -7.35
N GLN A 244 -7.97 -4.14 -6.24
CA GLN A 244 -7.51 -5.31 -5.50
C GLN A 244 -7.60 -6.58 -6.34
N LYS A 245 -8.69 -6.79 -7.08
CA LYS A 245 -8.84 -7.93 -8.01
C LYS A 245 -7.80 -7.91 -9.11
N TRP A 246 -7.49 -6.75 -9.66
CA TRP A 246 -6.41 -6.60 -10.65
C TRP A 246 -5.05 -6.99 -10.06
N ARG A 247 -4.68 -6.43 -8.89
CA ARG A 247 -3.42 -6.76 -8.18
C ARG A 247 -3.27 -8.25 -7.86
N ALA A 248 -4.37 -8.95 -7.62
CA ALA A 248 -4.34 -10.38 -7.34
C ALA A 248 -3.92 -11.22 -8.57
N ASN A 249 -4.25 -10.75 -9.78
CA ASN A 249 -4.12 -11.50 -11.03
C ASN A 249 -3.07 -10.93 -12.01
N ALA A 250 -2.60 -9.70 -11.80
CA ALA A 250 -1.65 -9.02 -12.67
C ALA A 250 -0.34 -9.82 -12.84
N HIS A 251 0.27 -9.71 -14.03
CA HIS A 251 1.58 -10.29 -14.32
C HIS A 251 2.72 -9.30 -14.05
N LYS A 252 3.92 -9.83 -13.83
CA LYS A 252 5.09 -9.02 -13.44
C LYS A 252 5.46 -8.05 -14.58
N GLY A 253 5.44 -6.76 -14.28
CA GLY A 253 5.72 -5.70 -15.25
C GLY A 253 4.49 -5.14 -15.96
N GLU A 254 3.30 -5.67 -15.71
CA GLU A 254 2.06 -5.02 -16.12
C GLU A 254 1.86 -3.77 -15.28
N TRP A 255 2.00 -2.61 -15.91
CA TRP A 255 1.57 -1.36 -15.32
C TRP A 255 0.08 -1.21 -15.62
N LYS A 256 -0.72 -0.95 -14.59
CA LYS A 256 -2.11 -0.54 -14.80
C LYS A 256 -2.08 0.86 -15.42
N GLU A 257 -2.10 0.94 -16.75
CA GLU A 257 -2.20 2.20 -17.51
C GLU A 257 -3.43 3.01 -17.07
N ASP A 258 -4.50 2.31 -16.64
CA ASP A 258 -5.73 2.88 -16.04
C ASP A 258 -5.62 3.24 -14.55
N CYS A 259 -4.42 3.44 -14.01
CA CYS A 259 -4.28 4.01 -12.66
C CYS A 259 -4.60 5.51 -12.69
N LYS A 260 -5.90 5.82 -12.78
CA LYS A 260 -6.53 7.15 -12.71
C LYS A 260 -6.21 7.96 -11.46
N TRP A 261 -5.39 7.45 -10.55
CA TRP A 261 -5.21 7.98 -9.21
C TRP A 261 -4.76 9.44 -9.14
N TYR A 262 -4.19 9.99 -10.21
CA TYR A 262 -3.83 11.40 -10.29
C TYR A 262 -3.86 11.99 -11.71
N PHE A 263 -3.66 11.19 -12.77
CA PHE A 263 -3.55 11.78 -14.10
C PHE A 263 -4.93 12.17 -14.68
N GLY A 264 -5.88 11.23 -14.70
CA GLY A 264 -7.22 11.51 -15.23
C GLY A 264 -7.96 12.57 -14.40
N ASP A 265 -8.10 12.37 -13.09
CA ASP A 265 -8.89 13.27 -12.24
C ASP A 265 -8.39 14.73 -12.19
N PHE A 266 -7.10 14.99 -12.44
CA PHE A 266 -6.53 16.34 -12.43
C PHE A 266 -6.24 16.91 -13.82
N PHE A 267 -5.99 16.05 -14.82
CA PHE A 267 -5.52 16.44 -16.15
C PHE A 267 -6.41 15.94 -17.30
N ASP A 268 -7.61 15.39 -17.03
CA ASP A 268 -8.63 15.05 -18.06
C ASP A 268 -8.99 16.25 -18.97
N HIS A 269 -8.64 17.47 -18.56
CA HIS A 269 -8.85 18.71 -19.33
C HIS A 269 -7.59 19.25 -20.00
N MET A 270 -6.41 18.63 -19.81
CA MET A 270 -5.22 19.02 -20.55
C MET A 270 -5.31 18.40 -21.95
N ALA A 271 -5.42 19.26 -22.97
CA ALA A 271 -5.25 18.82 -24.34
C ALA A 271 -3.82 18.28 -24.54
N ASP A 272 -3.66 17.26 -25.37
CA ASP A 272 -2.35 16.80 -25.88
C ASP A 272 -1.74 17.92 -26.74
N SER A 273 -1.18 18.96 -26.11
CA SER A 273 -0.52 20.07 -26.82
C SER A 273 0.77 19.62 -27.52
N ASP A 274 1.32 18.47 -27.13
CA ASP A 274 2.57 17.97 -27.68
C ASP A 274 2.40 17.35 -29.08
N LYS A 275 1.17 17.04 -29.50
CA LYS A 275 0.89 16.62 -30.90
C LYS A 275 0.96 17.76 -31.89
N GLU A 276 0.63 18.99 -31.47
CA GLU A 276 0.72 20.18 -32.32
C GLU A 276 2.18 20.60 -32.53
N CYS A 277 3.04 20.42 -31.52
CA CYS A 277 4.46 20.77 -31.59
C CYS A 277 5.28 19.77 -32.43
N GLU A 278 4.91 18.49 -32.44
CA GLU A 278 5.53 17.49 -33.34
C GLU A 278 5.14 17.71 -34.80
N THR A 279 3.88 18.10 -35.09
CA THR A 279 3.45 18.44 -36.45
C THR A 279 4.09 19.72 -36.97
N GLU A 280 4.20 20.78 -36.15
CA GLU A 280 4.90 22.01 -36.56
C GLU A 280 6.39 21.74 -36.81
N ALA A 281 7.05 20.93 -35.97
CA ALA A 281 8.45 20.58 -36.17
C ALA A 281 8.71 19.62 -37.34
N THR A 282 7.70 18.86 -37.80
CA THR A 282 7.81 18.05 -39.02
C THR A 282 7.49 18.85 -40.27
N GLU A 283 6.50 19.74 -40.22
CA GLU A 283 6.19 20.67 -41.30
C GLU A 283 7.34 21.65 -41.55
N GLU A 284 7.95 22.23 -40.51
CA GLU A 284 9.13 23.11 -40.66
C GLU A 284 10.34 22.37 -41.26
N ARG A 285 10.53 21.08 -40.92
CA ARG A 285 11.61 20.27 -41.49
C ARG A 285 11.35 19.86 -42.93
N GLU A 286 10.10 19.55 -43.28
CA GLU A 286 9.71 19.24 -44.66
C GLU A 286 9.79 20.49 -45.54
N GLU A 287 9.44 21.68 -45.04
CA GLU A 287 9.63 22.95 -45.75
C GLU A 287 11.11 23.32 -45.95
N GLU A 288 11.96 23.12 -44.94
CA GLU A 288 13.42 23.33 -45.07
C GLU A 288 14.05 22.37 -46.09
N GLU A 289 13.68 21.08 -46.08
CA GLU A 289 14.17 20.10 -47.07
C GLU A 289 13.66 20.39 -48.50
N GLU A 290 12.43 20.90 -48.65
CA GLU A 290 11.87 21.27 -49.95
C GLU A 290 12.50 22.56 -50.52
N GLU A 291 12.81 23.55 -49.67
CA GLU A 291 13.57 24.74 -50.07
C GLU A 291 15.02 24.39 -50.45
N GLU A 292 15.68 23.52 -49.68
CA GLU A 292 17.05 23.09 -49.98
C GLU A 292 17.11 22.27 -51.28
N GLY A 293 16.12 21.38 -51.49
CA GLY A 293 15.95 20.64 -52.75
C GLY A 293 15.67 21.52 -53.97
N LYS A 294 14.90 22.60 -53.82
CA LYS A 294 14.67 23.60 -54.89
C LYS A 294 15.95 24.41 -55.17
N ARG A 295 16.74 24.74 -54.15
CA ARG A 295 18.03 25.45 -54.29
C ARG A 295 19.07 24.62 -55.04
N VAL A 296 19.14 23.32 -54.74
CA VAL A 296 20.04 22.37 -55.43
C VAL A 296 19.60 22.17 -56.88
N ASN A 297 18.30 22.07 -57.17
CA ASN A 297 17.79 21.95 -58.55
C ASN A 297 17.98 23.21 -59.41
N LEU A 298 18.00 24.40 -58.81
CA LEU A 298 18.29 25.65 -59.53
C LEU A 298 19.77 25.76 -59.92
N LEU A 299 20.68 25.19 -59.11
CA LEU A 299 22.12 25.19 -59.37
C LEU A 299 22.53 24.12 -60.39
N THR A 300 21.82 22.98 -60.45
CA THR A 300 22.11 21.88 -61.40
C THR A 300 21.50 22.08 -62.79
N SER A 301 20.52 22.99 -62.93
CA SER A 301 19.87 23.30 -64.22
C SER A 301 20.54 24.46 -64.99
N SER A 302 21.54 25.14 -64.41
CA SER A 302 22.29 26.22 -65.09
C SER A 302 23.64 25.81 -65.70
N GLU A 303 24.04 24.53 -65.63
CA GLU A 303 25.36 24.06 -66.10
C GLU A 303 25.31 22.97 -67.19
N TYR A 304 24.31 22.99 -68.08
CA TYR A 304 24.35 22.19 -69.32
C TYR A 304 23.96 23.00 -70.55
N SER A 305 24.91 23.81 -71.03
CA SER A 305 25.06 24.12 -72.46
C SER A 305 26.48 24.61 -72.74
N ASN A 306 27.39 23.66 -72.98
CA ASN A 306 28.56 23.83 -73.85
C ASN A 306 29.16 22.45 -74.16
N GLU A 307 28.94 21.98 -75.38
CA GLU A 307 29.75 20.95 -76.07
C GLU A 307 31.20 21.48 -76.29
N PRO A 308 32.25 20.63 -76.32
CA PRO A 308 32.51 19.83 -77.52
C PRO A 308 33.17 18.43 -77.33
N GLU A 309 32.84 17.57 -78.29
CA GLU A 309 33.70 16.68 -79.09
C GLU A 309 34.80 15.80 -78.43
N LEU A 310 34.57 14.48 -78.54
CA LEU A 310 35.45 13.48 -79.22
C LEU A 310 36.94 13.41 -78.81
N TYR A 311 37.37 12.30 -78.19
CA TYR A 311 37.97 11.11 -78.84
C TYR A 311 38.88 10.29 -77.88
N ASN A 312 38.64 8.97 -77.88
CA ASN A 312 39.55 7.82 -77.72
C ASN A 312 40.66 7.74 -76.66
N GLY A 313 40.69 6.57 -75.97
CA GLY A 313 41.88 5.99 -75.33
C GLY A 313 41.54 5.31 -74.01
N GLN A 314 41.07 4.06 -73.97
CA GLN A 314 41.86 2.81 -74.00
C GLN A 314 42.64 2.54 -72.68
N CYS A 315 42.18 1.49 -71.96
CA CYS A 315 42.90 0.54 -71.07
C CYS A 315 43.89 1.13 -70.03
N CYS A 316 43.84 0.79 -68.74
CA CYS A 316 43.66 -0.50 -68.08
C CYS A 316 43.05 -0.31 -66.69
#